data_AF-J9W5K0-F1
#
_entry.id   AF-J9W5K0-F1
#
_cell.length_a   1.000
_cell.length_b   1.000
_cell.length_c   1.000
_cell.angle_alpha   90.00
_cell.angle_beta   90.00
_cell.angle_gamma   90.00
#
_symmetry.space_group_name_H-M   'P 1'
#
loop_
_entity.id
_entity.type
_entity.pdbx_description
1 polymer ?
#
loop_
_entity_poly.entity_id
_entity_poly.type
_entity_poly.pdbx_seq_one_letter_code
_entity_poly.pdbx_strand_id
1 'polypeptide(L)'
;MDIKLIVAIITITMALVFYTIGVFSERKSDALKLRHLLLFGLGLVFDTTGTTIMSSIANTSGAATPVLHLATGLAAIALMAFHFLWAGYVLWLGSEKSKRNFHKFSLLVWLFWLIPYVAGLVMGMSN
;
A
#
# COMPACT_ATOMS: atom_id res chain seq x y z
N MET A 1 -17.51 -12.34 14.35
CA MET A 1 -16.41 -12.08 13.39
C MET A 1 -15.23 -12.95 13.78
N ASP A 2 -14.60 -13.61 12.81
CA ASP A 2 -13.32 -14.30 13.03
C ASP A 2 -12.26 -13.26 13.45
N ILE A 3 -11.49 -13.56 14.50
CA ILE A 3 -10.35 -12.74 14.94
C ILE A 3 -9.40 -12.46 13.77
N LYS A 4 -9.20 -13.43 12.87
CA LYS A 4 -8.37 -13.26 11.67
C LYS A 4 -8.90 -12.16 10.75
N LEU A 5 -10.23 -12.06 10.59
CA LEU A 5 -10.87 -11.04 9.76
C LEU A 5 -10.69 -9.65 10.39
N ILE A 6 -10.85 -9.53 11.70
CA ILE A 6 -10.62 -8.26 12.42
C ILE A 6 -9.17 -7.80 12.23
N VAL A 7 -8.21 -8.71 12.42
CA VAL A 7 -6.78 -8.42 12.23
C VAL A 7 -6.48 -8.03 10.78
N ALA A 8 -7.07 -8.71 9.80
CA ALA A 8 -6.94 -8.36 8.38
C ALA A 8 -7.42 -6.94 8.08
N ILE A 9 -8.60 -6.56 8.57
CA ILE A 9 -9.17 -5.22 8.38
C ILE A 9 -8.31 -4.15 9.05
N ILE A 10 -7.84 -4.40 10.28
CA ILE A 10 -6.98 -3.45 11.00
C ILE A 10 -5.66 -3.25 10.25
N THR A 11 -5.02 -4.36 9.82
CA THR A 11 -3.73 -4.29 9.11
C THR A 11 -3.85 -3.60 7.76
N ILE A 12 -4.84 -3.92 6.93
CA ILE A 12 -5.02 -3.24 5.63
C ILE A 12 -5.39 -1.76 5.80
N THR A 13 -6.13 -1.40 6.86
CA THR A 13 -6.45 -0.01 7.17
C THR A 13 -5.22 0.75 7.66
N MET A 14 -4.37 0.12 8.47
CA MET A 14 -3.08 0.68 8.84
C MET A 14 -2.20 0.91 7.62
N ALA A 15 -2.20 -0.01 6.64
CA ALA A 15 -1.48 0.18 5.37
C ALA A 15 -1.92 1.46 4.66
N LEU A 16 -3.24 1.66 4.50
CA LEU A 16 -3.82 2.88 3.93
C LEU A 16 -3.37 4.13 4.70
N VAL A 17 -3.45 4.11 6.04
CA VAL A 17 -3.09 5.26 6.89
C VAL A 17 -1.61 5.61 6.75
N PHE A 18 -0.70 4.64 6.95
CA PHE A 18 0.74 4.91 6.85
C PHE A 18 1.15 5.33 5.46
N TYR A 19 0.59 4.69 4.42
CA TYR A 19 0.94 5.01 3.05
C TYR A 19 0.46 6.42 2.66
N THR A 20 -0.79 6.76 3.02
CA THR A 20 -1.34 8.10 2.79
C THR A 20 -0.56 9.17 3.54
N ILE A 21 -0.25 8.96 4.83
CA ILE A 21 0.58 9.90 5.59
C ILE A 21 1.95 10.05 4.93
N GLY A 22 2.58 8.95 4.49
CA GLY A 22 3.83 9.00 3.74
C GLY A 22 3.77 9.93 2.52
N VAL A 23 2.78 9.73 1.65
CA VAL A 23 2.64 10.47 0.38
C VAL A 23 2.32 11.94 0.60
N PHE A 24 1.39 12.25 1.50
CA PHE A 24 0.96 13.63 1.76
C PHE A 24 1.95 14.40 2.65
N SER A 25 2.62 13.74 3.60
CA SER A 25 3.70 14.37 4.38
C SER A 25 4.93 14.65 3.53
N GLU A 26 5.21 13.80 2.54
CA GLU A 26 6.26 14.02 1.56
C GLU A 26 5.95 15.25 0.71
N ARG A 27 4.73 15.35 0.16
CA ARG A 27 4.27 16.53 -0.58
C ARG A 27 4.37 17.81 0.25
N LYS A 28 4.04 17.76 1.55
CA LYS A 28 4.14 18.92 2.45
C LYS A 28 5.58 19.30 2.81
N SER A 29 6.50 18.33 2.79
CA SER A 29 7.90 18.54 3.16
C SER A 29 8.77 19.09 2.02
N ASP A 30 8.22 19.19 0.81
CA ASP A 30 8.88 19.61 -0.44
C ASP A 30 10.17 18.85 -0.81
N ALA A 31 10.49 17.78 -0.10
CA ALA A 31 11.64 16.93 -0.36
C ALA A 31 11.45 15.55 0.28
N LEU A 32 11.89 14.51 -0.43
CA LEU A 32 11.96 13.16 0.10
C LEU A 32 12.96 13.07 1.27
N LYS A 33 12.51 12.53 2.40
CA LYS A 33 13.29 12.35 3.64
C LYS A 33 13.15 10.91 4.13
N LEU A 34 14.08 10.49 4.99
CA LEU A 34 14.07 9.14 5.58
C LEU A 34 12.75 8.80 6.28
N ARG A 35 12.08 9.77 6.92
CA ARG A 35 10.78 9.55 7.56
C ARG A 35 9.70 9.08 6.58
N HIS A 36 9.70 9.59 5.35
CA HIS A 36 8.73 9.18 4.33
C HIS A 36 9.03 7.75 3.87
N LEU A 37 10.32 7.42 3.70
CA LEU A 37 10.74 6.05 3.39
C LEU A 37 10.28 5.05 4.45
N LEU A 38 10.43 5.40 5.74
CA LEU A 38 9.94 4.56 6.84
C LEU A 38 8.41 4.38 6.79
N LEU A 39 7.66 5.44 6.49
CA LEU A 39 6.20 5.37 6.33
C LEU A 39 5.79 4.48 5.14
N PHE A 40 6.48 4.58 4.00
CA PHE A 40 6.26 3.71 2.85
C PHE A 40 6.55 2.25 3.19
N GLY A 41 7.64 1.99 3.91
CA GLY A 41 8.00 0.64 4.37
C GLY A 41 6.98 0.06 5.33
N LEU A 42 6.50 0.85 6.31
CA LEU A 42 5.42 0.43 7.20
C LEU A 42 4.14 0.12 6.42
N GLY A 43 3.75 1.02 5.50
CA GLY A 43 2.60 0.79 4.62
C GLY A 43 2.71 -0.55 3.87
N LEU A 44 3.87 -0.84 3.27
CA LEU A 44 4.12 -2.08 2.53
C LEU A 44 4.04 -3.33 3.42
N VAL A 45 4.61 -3.27 4.63
CA VAL A 45 4.55 -4.38 5.59
C VAL A 45 3.10 -4.66 5.98
N PHE A 46 2.34 -3.63 6.30
CA PHE A 46 0.92 -3.77 6.65
C PHE A 46 0.08 -4.26 5.47
N ASP A 47 0.33 -3.79 4.25
CA ASP A 47 -0.41 -4.19 3.05
C ASP A 47 -0.17 -5.67 2.71
N THR A 48 1.09 -6.09 2.74
CA THR A 48 1.50 -7.48 2.53
C THR A 48 0.90 -8.39 3.61
N THR A 49 0.95 -7.95 4.87
CA THR A 49 0.39 -8.72 6.00
C THR A 49 -1.12 -8.87 5.87
N GLY A 50 -1.84 -7.76 5.63
CA GLY A 50 -3.29 -7.76 5.47
C GLY A 50 -3.73 -8.64 4.31
N THR A 51 -3.10 -8.48 3.14
CA THR A 51 -3.40 -9.28 1.94
C THR A 51 -3.12 -10.77 2.16
N THR A 52 -2.05 -11.12 2.87
CA THR A 52 -1.72 -12.52 3.19
C THR A 52 -2.76 -13.14 4.12
N ILE A 53 -3.19 -12.41 5.15
CA ILE A 53 -4.23 -12.87 6.07
C ILE A 53 -5.57 -13.03 5.33
N MET A 54 -5.96 -12.05 4.51
CA MET A 54 -7.19 -12.13 3.69
C MET A 54 -7.15 -13.34 2.73
N SER A 55 -6.00 -13.59 2.10
CA SER A 55 -5.81 -14.76 1.22
C SER A 55 -5.94 -16.08 1.99
N SER A 56 -5.39 -16.15 3.21
CA SER A 56 -5.53 -17.33 4.08
C SER A 56 -6.99 -17.55 4.49
N ILE A 57 -7.73 -16.48 4.80
CA ILE A 57 -9.15 -16.56 5.13
C ILE A 57 -9.94 -17.09 3.93
N ALA A 58 -9.74 -16.52 2.73
CA ALA A 58 -10.44 -16.93 1.52
C ALA A 58 -10.21 -18.42 1.19
N ASN A 59 -8.96 -18.88 1.28
CA ASN A 59 -8.61 -20.30 1.07
C ASN A 59 -9.28 -21.23 2.08
N THR A 60 -9.42 -20.80 3.34
CA THR A 60 -10.02 -21.62 4.40
C THR A 60 -11.55 -21.64 4.34
N SER A 61 -12.17 -20.55 3.88
CA SER A 61 -13.62 -20.38 3.80
C SER A 61 -14.24 -20.94 2.52
N GLY A 62 -13.41 -21.36 1.54
CA GLY A 62 -13.88 -21.84 0.24
C GLY A 62 -14.54 -20.75 -0.61
N ALA A 63 -14.43 -19.49 -0.19
CA ALA A 63 -14.97 -18.35 -0.91
C ALA A 63 -14.13 -18.09 -2.16
N ALA A 64 -14.78 -18.05 -3.33
CA ALA A 64 -14.12 -17.71 -4.57
C ALA A 64 -13.76 -16.21 -4.56
N THR A 65 -12.48 -15.88 -4.36
CA THR A 65 -12.00 -14.51 -4.55
C THR A 65 -11.93 -14.21 -6.03
N PRO A 66 -12.53 -13.11 -6.53
CA PRO A 66 -12.43 -12.75 -7.93
C PRO A 66 -10.98 -12.64 -8.39
N VAL A 67 -10.64 -13.32 -9.49
CA VAL A 67 -9.27 -13.36 -10.04
C VAL A 67 -8.72 -11.96 -10.31
N LEU A 68 -9.58 -11.04 -10.74
CA LEU A 68 -9.21 -9.64 -10.96
C LEU A 68 -8.77 -8.93 -9.67
N HIS A 69 -9.42 -9.18 -8.54
CA HIS A 69 -9.02 -8.59 -7.27
C HIS A 69 -7.69 -9.16 -6.77
N LEU A 70 -7.49 -10.47 -6.88
CA LEU A 70 -6.21 -11.12 -6.58
C LEU A 70 -5.06 -10.53 -7.41
N ALA A 71 -5.26 -10.38 -8.72
CA ALA A 71 -4.25 -9.83 -9.63
C ALA A 71 -3.94 -8.36 -9.30
N THR A 72 -4.98 -7.54 -9.10
CA THR A 72 -4.80 -6.12 -8.76
C THR A 72 -4.19 -5.92 -7.37
N GLY A 73 -4.51 -6.76 -6.39
CA GLY A 73 -3.90 -6.74 -5.05
C GLY A 73 -2.40 -7.08 -5.09
N LEU A 74 -2.01 -8.13 -5.83
CA LEU A 74 -0.60 -8.45 -6.03
C LEU A 74 0.14 -7.32 -6.77
N ALA A 75 -0.49 -6.74 -7.79
CA ALA A 75 0.05 -5.58 -8.50
C ALA A 75 0.24 -4.38 -7.56
N ALA A 76 -0.67 -4.14 -6.62
CA ALA A 76 -0.54 -3.08 -5.60
C ALA A 76 0.69 -3.29 -4.71
N ILE A 77 0.89 -4.50 -4.19
CA ILE A 77 2.05 -4.83 -3.34
C ILE A 77 3.35 -4.65 -4.14
N ALA A 78 3.40 -5.17 -5.37
CA ALA A 78 4.56 -5.01 -6.24
C ALA A 78 4.87 -3.53 -6.53
N LEU A 79 3.82 -2.74 -6.76
CA LEU A 79 3.93 -1.31 -7.01
C LEU A 79 4.41 -0.53 -5.77
N MET A 80 3.90 -0.85 -4.58
CA MET A 80 4.39 -0.28 -3.32
C MET A 80 5.84 -0.66 -3.03
N ALA A 81 6.21 -1.92 -3.28
CA ALA A 81 7.59 -2.38 -3.13
C ALA A 81 8.54 -1.65 -4.07
N PHE A 82 8.15 -1.49 -5.35
CA PHE A 82 8.89 -0.69 -6.30
C PHE A 82 9.03 0.77 -5.84
N HIS A 83 7.94 1.38 -5.36
CA HIS A 83 7.95 2.74 -4.84
C HIS A 83 8.86 2.91 -3.63
N PHE A 84 8.85 1.96 -2.69
CA PHE A 84 9.75 1.96 -1.53
C PHE A 84 11.22 1.86 -1.94
N LEU A 85 11.56 0.93 -2.84
CA LEU A 85 12.93 0.77 -3.33
C LEU A 85 13.40 2.02 -4.10
N TRP A 86 12.52 2.57 -4.94
CA TRP A 86 12.81 3.79 -5.70
C TRP A 86 12.95 5.02 -4.80
N ALA A 87 12.12 5.13 -3.75
CA ALA A 87 12.28 6.16 -2.72
C ALA A 87 13.64 6.05 -2.02
N GLY A 88 14.06 4.83 -1.69
CA GLY A 88 15.40 4.58 -1.17
C GLY A 88 16.48 5.08 -2.14
N TYR A 89 16.42 4.62 -3.38
CA TYR A 89 17.38 5.03 -4.42
C TYR A 89 17.46 6.56 -4.57
N VAL A 90 16.32 7.26 -4.66
CA VAL A 90 16.29 8.72 -4.79
C VAL A 90 16.78 9.43 -3.51
N LEU A 91 16.55 8.85 -2.33
CA LEU A 91 17.01 9.42 -1.07
C LEU A 91 18.54 9.40 -0.96
N TRP A 92 19.18 8.28 -1.33
CA TRP A 92 20.64 8.10 -1.17
C TRP A 92 21.46 8.55 -2.39
N LEU A 93 20.99 8.27 -3.61
CA LEU A 93 21.71 8.55 -4.85
C LEU A 93 21.09 9.67 -5.69
N GLY A 94 19.87 10.11 -5.35
CA GLY A 94 19.16 11.12 -6.13
C GLY A 94 19.67 12.54 -5.91
N SER A 95 19.57 13.35 -6.97
CA SER A 95 19.79 14.80 -6.88
C SER A 95 18.74 15.49 -6.01
N GLU A 96 19.03 16.70 -5.52
CA GLU A 96 18.05 17.52 -4.81
C GLU A 96 16.81 17.79 -5.65
N LYS A 97 16.95 17.96 -6.97
CA LYS A 97 15.82 18.11 -7.89
C LYS A 97 14.96 16.84 -7.93
N SER A 98 15.56 15.66 -7.91
CA SER A 98 14.85 14.38 -7.87
C SER A 98 14.08 14.21 -6.57
N LYS A 99 14.70 14.51 -5.42
CA LYS A 99 14.05 14.44 -4.10
C LYS A 99 12.88 15.40 -3.98
N ARG A 100 12.97 16.61 -4.56
CA ARG A 100 11.89 17.61 -4.53
C ARG A 100 10.72 17.24 -5.45
N ASN A 101 10.97 16.59 -6.58
CA ASN A 101 9.93 16.20 -7.53
C ASN A 101 9.31 14.82 -7.25
N PHE A 102 9.85 14.06 -6.29
CA PHE A 102 9.41 12.68 -6.00
C PHE A 102 7.92 12.59 -5.63
N HIS A 103 7.36 13.61 -4.98
CA HIS A 103 5.96 13.64 -4.58
C HIS A 103 4.98 13.44 -5.74
N LYS A 104 5.34 13.86 -6.96
CA LYS A 104 4.52 13.65 -8.17
C LYS A 104 4.43 12.17 -8.51
N PHE A 105 5.56 11.46 -8.40
CA PHE A 105 5.63 10.02 -8.59
C PHE A 105 4.88 9.29 -7.47
N SER A 106 5.12 9.65 -6.20
CA SER A 106 4.41 9.06 -5.06
C SER A 106 2.90 9.19 -5.17
N LEU A 107 2.39 10.34 -5.61
CA LEU A 107 0.96 10.57 -5.75
C LEU A 107 0.33 9.69 -6.84
N LEU A 108 1.01 9.51 -7.98
CA LEU A 108 0.57 8.59 -9.02
C LEU A 108 0.52 7.15 -8.52
N VAL A 109 1.58 6.70 -7.86
CA VAL A 109 1.65 5.33 -7.34
C VAL A 109 0.55 5.08 -6.30
N TRP A 110 0.34 6.04 -5.40
CA TRP A 110 -0.72 5.97 -4.40
C TRP A 110 -2.12 5.89 -5.00
N LEU A 111 -2.41 6.64 -6.06
CA LEU A 111 -3.69 6.57 -6.76
C LEU A 111 -3.93 5.18 -7.38
N PHE A 112 -2.91 4.58 -8.00
CA PHE A 112 -3.01 3.24 -8.55
C PHE A 112 -3.20 2.17 -7.47
N TRP A 113 -2.52 2.32 -6.33
CA TRP A 113 -2.68 1.43 -5.19
C TRP A 113 -4.09 1.50 -4.57
N LEU A 114 -4.77 2.66 -4.64
CA LEU A 114 -6.13 2.81 -4.13
C LEU A 114 -7.17 1.95 -4.88
N ILE A 115 -6.92 1.60 -6.15
CA ILE A 115 -7.84 0.82 -6.99
C ILE A 115 -8.14 -0.55 -6.37
N PRO A 116 -7.16 -1.43 -6.11
CA PRO A 116 -7.41 -2.71 -5.46
C PRO A 116 -7.98 -2.56 -4.05
N TYR A 117 -7.56 -1.55 -3.28
CA TYR A 117 -8.11 -1.31 -1.95
C TYR A 117 -9.62 -1.04 -1.98
N VAL A 118 -10.06 -0.12 -2.83
CA VAL A 118 -11.49 0.23 -2.98
C VAL A 118 -12.27 -0.95 -3.56
N ALA A 119 -11.71 -1.67 -4.55
CA ALA A 119 -12.33 -2.88 -5.08
C ALA A 119 -12.57 -3.91 -3.97
N GLY A 120 -11.56 -4.15 -3.13
CA GLY A 120 -11.64 -5.04 -1.96
C GLY A 120 -12.74 -4.64 -0.99
N LEU A 121 -12.81 -3.36 -0.65
CA LEU A 121 -13.82 -2.80 0.25
C LEU A 121 -15.24 -3.00 -0.31
N VAL A 122 -15.46 -2.67 -1.58
CA VAL A 122 -16.77 -2.82 -2.23
C VAL A 122 -17.23 -4.28 -2.23
N MET A 123 -16.34 -5.21 -2.57
CA MET A 123 -16.68 -6.65 -2.56
C MET A 123 -16.96 -7.17 -1.14
N GLY A 124 -16.26 -6.64 -0.13
CA GLY A 124 -16.50 -6.98 1.27
C GLY A 124 -17.82 -6.44 1.82
N MET A 125 -18.38 -5.38 1.22
CA MET A 125 -19.68 -4.82 1.58
C MET A 125 -20.85 -5.41 0.79
N SER A 126 -20.59 -5.98 -0.40
CA SER A 126 -21.62 -6.55 -1.27
C SER A 126 -21.96 -8.02 -0.98
N ASN A 127 -21.32 -8.62 0.02
CA ASN A 127 -21.56 -9.98 0.55
C ASN A 127 -21.97 -9.90 2.02
#